data_AF-A0A936FZN0-F1
#
_entry.id   AF-A0A936FZN0-F1
#
_cell.length_a   1.000
_cell.length_b   1.000
_cell.length_c   1.000
_cell.angle_alpha   90.00
_cell.angle_beta   90.00
_cell.angle_gamma   90.00
#
_symmetry.space_group_name_H-M   'P 1'
#
loop_
_entity.id
_entity.type
_entity.pdbx_description
1 polymer ?
#
loop_
_entity_poly.entity_id
_entity_poly.type
_entity_poly.pdbx_seq_one_letter_code
_entity_poly.pdbx_strand_id
1 'polypeptide(L)'
;MPRAVVIGLVALGLILIGAGIGRLLFPVRAPGETSPIVIPTASPGDRSGVVMPDISGLTVDHATRVLSDAGLLRPAVASETIPQAGPAGLVVVQTPAAGSSVPSPEGVAVALKVSGPGAIPDLSGKTLDAARDALSSLGVVPTIDEVVKPDQAPGVVIATVPAAGQPLAPQVTVSVATAGDGIYLSDVRDVSRSGCGKSSSEVANGQTMRSALVCTASARTAASAEYTLGRHAVVLDAQLGISDRASAPGPATVTILADGAKAGSVTVAPGALTPVHLSMAGVLRLRLEVTTTSTSGLPVVLGEVRVVGAPDDIALLAAQNG
;
A
#
# COMPACT_ATOMS: atom_id res chain seq x y z
N MET A 1 40.58 -20.34 11.02
CA MET A 1 40.20 -21.72 11.40
C MET A 1 38.69 -21.88 11.22
N PRO A 2 38.18 -22.48 10.13
CA PRO A 2 36.75 -22.68 9.94
C PRO A 2 36.31 -24.05 10.47
N ARG A 3 35.16 -24.11 11.16
CA ARG A 3 34.50 -25.35 11.59
C ARG A 3 33.20 -25.56 10.81
N ALA A 4 32.96 -26.84 10.51
CA ALA A 4 32.10 -27.35 9.45
C ALA A 4 30.62 -27.60 9.84
N VAL A 5 29.76 -27.43 8.84
CA VAL A 5 28.58 -28.20 8.36
C VAL A 5 28.09 -29.38 9.21
N VAL A 6 26.77 -29.48 9.44
CA VAL A 6 25.97 -30.73 9.30
C VAL A 6 24.53 -30.42 8.84
N ILE A 7 24.09 -31.08 7.77
CA ILE A 7 22.72 -31.14 7.21
C ILE A 7 22.06 -32.44 7.70
N GLY A 8 20.81 -32.37 8.18
CA GLY A 8 20.03 -33.53 8.64
C GLY A 8 18.86 -33.85 7.70
N LEU A 9 18.92 -35.03 7.08
CA LEU A 9 17.96 -35.64 6.14
C LEU A 9 17.10 -36.63 6.94
N VAL A 10 15.77 -36.64 6.80
CA VAL A 10 14.88 -37.64 7.43
C VAL A 10 14.21 -38.48 6.35
N ALA A 11 14.45 -39.79 6.43
CA ALA A 11 14.01 -40.82 5.51
C ALA A 11 12.76 -41.57 6.01
N LEU A 12 12.01 -42.07 5.02
CA LEU A 12 10.80 -42.88 5.07
C LEU A 12 11.07 -44.32 5.56
N GLY A 13 10.14 -44.95 6.28
CA GLY A 13 10.23 -46.37 6.68
C GLY A 13 8.87 -47.06 6.84
N LEU A 14 8.57 -47.99 5.94
CA LEU A 14 7.47 -48.96 5.90
C LEU A 14 7.61 -50.07 6.97
N ILE A 15 6.49 -50.61 7.48
CA ILE A 15 6.45 -51.91 8.17
C ILE A 15 5.30 -52.77 7.59
N LEU A 16 5.64 -54.01 7.23
CA LEU A 16 4.80 -55.08 6.71
C LEU A 16 4.77 -56.27 7.70
N ILE A 17 3.60 -56.91 7.77
CA ILE A 17 3.29 -58.35 7.95
C ILE A 17 3.59 -59.02 9.32
N GLY A 18 2.55 -59.65 9.87
CA GLY A 18 2.63 -60.80 10.76
C GLY A 18 1.43 -61.74 10.58
N ALA A 19 1.69 -62.97 10.15
CA ALA A 19 0.73 -64.04 9.92
C ALA A 19 0.56 -64.94 11.17
N GLY A 20 -0.60 -65.60 11.32
CA GLY A 20 -0.82 -66.65 12.33
C GLY A 20 -2.03 -67.52 11.97
N ILE A 21 -1.77 -68.80 11.74
CA ILE A 21 -2.69 -69.84 11.24
C ILE A 21 -3.23 -70.66 12.41
N GLY A 22 -4.52 -71.06 12.40
CA GLY A 22 -5.09 -72.02 13.36
C GLY A 22 -6.32 -72.75 12.78
N ARG A 23 -6.29 -74.09 12.79
CA ARG A 23 -7.10 -75.04 12.02
C ARG A 23 -8.51 -75.36 12.56
N LEU A 24 -9.43 -75.57 11.60
CA LEU A 24 -10.49 -76.60 11.47
C LEU A 24 -11.20 -77.16 12.72
N LEU A 25 -12.52 -76.91 12.81
CA LEU A 25 -13.56 -77.92 13.07
C LEU A 25 -14.88 -77.44 12.42
N PHE A 26 -15.39 -78.19 11.43
CA PHE A 26 -16.77 -78.06 10.96
C PHE A 26 -17.70 -78.87 11.88
N PRO A 27 -18.95 -78.41 12.05
CA PRO A 27 -20.06 -79.32 11.85
C PRO A 27 -21.03 -78.82 10.77
N VAL A 28 -21.63 -79.80 10.12
CA VAL A 28 -22.63 -79.73 9.05
C VAL A 28 -24.02 -79.44 9.62
N ARG A 29 -24.89 -78.84 8.77
CA ARG A 29 -26.39 -78.82 8.74
C ARG A 29 -26.98 -77.42 9.03
N ALA A 30 -27.95 -76.87 8.28
CA ALA A 30 -29.08 -77.44 7.52
C ALA A 30 -29.49 -76.58 6.29
N PRO A 31 -30.29 -77.12 5.35
CA PRO A 31 -30.78 -76.39 4.18
C PRO A 31 -32.15 -75.73 4.44
N GLY A 32 -32.36 -74.55 3.84
CA GLY A 32 -33.70 -74.00 3.62
C GLY A 32 -33.93 -72.62 4.22
N GLU A 33 -33.53 -71.58 3.48
CA GLU A 33 -34.28 -70.32 3.46
C GLU A 33 -33.96 -69.62 2.13
N THR A 34 -34.89 -69.72 1.19
CA THR A 34 -34.88 -68.94 -0.04
C THR A 34 -35.17 -67.50 0.32
N SER A 35 -34.13 -66.68 0.51
CA SER A 35 -34.28 -65.23 0.43
C SER A 35 -34.71 -64.88 -1.00
N PRO A 36 -35.80 -64.13 -1.21
CA PRO A 36 -36.16 -63.69 -2.54
C PRO A 36 -35.03 -62.82 -3.10
N ILE A 37 -34.64 -63.10 -4.35
CA ILE A 37 -33.83 -62.16 -5.14
C ILE A 37 -34.68 -60.90 -5.27
N VAL A 38 -34.38 -59.88 -4.46
CA VAL A 38 -34.83 -58.53 -4.73
C VAL A 38 -34.03 -58.08 -5.94
N ILE A 39 -34.61 -58.24 -7.13
CA ILE A 39 -34.18 -57.45 -8.29
C ILE A 39 -34.46 -56.00 -7.86
N PRO A 40 -33.46 -55.12 -7.71
CA PRO A 40 -33.77 -53.71 -7.52
C PRO A 40 -34.54 -53.27 -8.76
N THR A 41 -35.85 -53.10 -8.61
CA THR A 41 -36.66 -52.34 -9.54
C THR A 41 -35.98 -50.99 -9.63
N ALA A 42 -35.43 -50.67 -10.81
CA ALA A 42 -34.86 -49.37 -11.09
C ALA A 42 -35.87 -48.30 -10.66
N SER A 43 -35.52 -47.54 -9.62
CA SER A 43 -36.27 -46.37 -9.22
C SER A 43 -36.16 -45.37 -10.37
N PRO A 44 -37.27 -44.89 -10.97
CA PRO A 44 -37.23 -43.82 -11.94
C PRO A 44 -36.94 -42.52 -11.18
N GLY A 45 -35.66 -42.27 -10.94
CA GLY A 45 -35.20 -41.14 -10.14
C GLY A 45 -33.77 -40.72 -10.47
N ASP A 46 -33.17 -41.23 -11.55
CA ASP A 46 -31.96 -40.63 -12.10
C ASP A 46 -32.34 -39.30 -12.79
N ARG A 47 -32.56 -38.27 -11.96
CA ARG A 47 -32.51 -36.88 -12.39
C ARG A 47 -31.04 -36.59 -12.67
N SER A 48 -30.56 -37.04 -13.83
CA SER A 48 -29.23 -36.70 -14.31
C SER A 48 -29.14 -35.18 -14.39
N GLY A 49 -28.56 -34.59 -13.36
CA GLY A 49 -28.27 -33.17 -13.31
C GLY A 49 -27.26 -32.80 -14.39
N VAL A 50 -27.32 -31.56 -14.85
CA VAL A 50 -26.39 -31.04 -15.85
C VAL A 50 -25.27 -30.30 -15.12
N VAL A 51 -24.03 -30.43 -15.60
CA VAL A 51 -22.92 -29.61 -15.12
C VAL A 51 -22.94 -28.29 -15.89
N MET A 52 -22.92 -27.17 -15.17
CA MET A 52 -22.95 -25.84 -15.77
C MET A 52 -21.70 -25.63 -16.65
N PRO A 53 -21.85 -25.36 -17.97
CA PRO A 53 -20.70 -25.07 -18.83
C PRO A 53 -20.07 -23.71 -18.49
N ASP A 54 -18.80 -23.55 -18.87
CA ASP A 54 -18.15 -22.24 -18.88
C ASP A 54 -18.52 -21.48 -20.16
N ILE A 55 -19.21 -20.35 -20.00
CA ILE A 55 -19.64 -19.45 -21.08
C ILE A 55 -18.92 -18.10 -21.00
N SER A 56 -17.86 -18.00 -20.19
CA SER A 56 -17.03 -16.80 -20.09
C SER A 56 -16.40 -16.47 -21.44
N GLY A 57 -16.36 -15.18 -21.80
CA GLY A 57 -15.83 -14.69 -23.07
C GLY A 57 -16.76 -14.88 -24.28
N LEU A 58 -17.96 -15.46 -24.11
CA LEU A 58 -18.96 -15.57 -25.18
C LEU A 58 -19.90 -14.36 -25.17
N THR A 59 -20.54 -14.09 -26.32
CA THR A 59 -21.71 -13.18 -26.37
C THR A 59 -22.93 -13.84 -25.73
N VAL A 60 -23.91 -13.06 -25.30
CA VAL A 60 -25.15 -13.59 -24.68
C VAL A 60 -25.86 -14.58 -25.61
N ASP A 61 -25.90 -14.31 -26.92
CA ASP A 61 -26.52 -15.21 -27.91
C ASP A 61 -25.76 -16.53 -28.09
N HIS A 62 -24.43 -16.49 -28.00
CA HIS A 62 -23.59 -17.69 -28.08
C HIS A 62 -23.68 -18.50 -26.78
N ALA A 63 -23.62 -17.82 -25.63
CA ALA A 63 -23.80 -18.42 -24.32
C ALA A 63 -25.15 -19.15 -24.20
N THR A 64 -26.24 -18.52 -24.65
CA THR A 64 -27.59 -19.13 -24.60
C THR A 64 -27.68 -20.42 -25.43
N ARG A 65 -27.00 -20.46 -26.58
CA ARG A 65 -26.88 -21.68 -27.40
C ARG A 65 -26.09 -22.76 -26.69
N VAL A 66 -24.92 -22.43 -26.15
CA VAL A 66 -24.09 -23.38 -25.38
C VAL A 66 -24.83 -23.95 -24.17
N LEU A 67 -25.60 -23.13 -23.45
CA LEU A 67 -26.42 -23.60 -22.33
C LEU A 67 -27.49 -24.60 -22.80
N SER A 68 -28.16 -24.32 -23.92
CA SER A 68 -29.17 -25.20 -24.50
C SER A 68 -28.56 -26.52 -24.98
N ASP A 69 -27.40 -26.45 -25.66
CA ASP A 69 -26.67 -27.61 -26.18
C ASP A 69 -26.09 -28.49 -25.04
N ALA A 70 -25.78 -27.88 -23.89
CA ALA A 70 -25.35 -28.60 -22.68
C ALA A 70 -26.50 -29.32 -21.96
N GLY A 71 -27.75 -29.17 -22.42
CA GLY A 71 -28.91 -29.86 -21.86
C GLY A 71 -29.69 -29.04 -20.83
N LEU A 72 -29.42 -27.74 -20.66
CA LEU A 72 -30.30 -26.86 -19.90
C LEU A 72 -31.54 -26.56 -20.74
N LEU A 73 -32.70 -27.02 -20.27
CA LEU A 73 -33.97 -26.90 -20.98
C LEU A 73 -34.63 -25.56 -20.66
N ARG A 74 -34.76 -24.67 -21.67
CA ARG A 74 -35.37 -23.33 -21.53
C ARG A 74 -34.75 -22.50 -20.38
N PRO A 75 -33.43 -22.24 -20.39
CA PRO A 75 -32.81 -21.41 -19.36
C PRO A 75 -33.40 -19.99 -19.39
N ALA A 76 -33.71 -19.47 -18.20
CA ALA A 76 -34.15 -18.08 -18.03
C ALA A 76 -32.90 -17.19 -17.87
N VAL A 77 -32.38 -16.70 -19.00
CA VAL A 77 -31.16 -15.89 -19.03
C VAL A 77 -31.49 -14.42 -18.78
N ALA A 78 -30.88 -13.84 -17.76
CA ALA A 78 -30.87 -12.40 -17.49
C ALA A 78 -29.44 -11.88 -17.59
N SER A 79 -29.24 -10.73 -18.25
CA SER A 79 -27.93 -10.12 -18.41
C SER A 79 -27.90 -8.67 -17.92
N GLU A 80 -26.84 -8.32 -17.20
CA GLU A 80 -26.52 -6.96 -16.77
C GLU A 80 -25.20 -6.52 -17.42
N THR A 81 -25.16 -5.31 -17.98
CA THR A 81 -23.91 -4.75 -18.53
C THR A 81 -23.14 -4.03 -17.41
N ILE A 82 -21.86 -4.36 -17.25
CA ILE A 82 -20.99 -3.77 -16.23
C ILE A 82 -19.70 -3.19 -16.85
N PRO A 83 -19.12 -2.13 -16.27
CA PRO A 83 -17.82 -1.63 -16.70
C PRO A 83 -16.74 -2.71 -16.57
N GLN A 84 -16.09 -3.08 -17.67
CA GLN A 84 -14.98 -4.02 -17.71
C GLN A 84 -14.00 -3.64 -18.81
N ALA A 85 -12.71 -3.83 -18.55
CA ALA A 85 -11.68 -3.63 -19.55
C ALA A 85 -11.72 -4.73 -20.62
N GLY A 86 -11.40 -4.38 -21.87
CA GLY A 86 -11.39 -5.30 -23.00
C GLY A 86 -12.61 -5.14 -23.93
N PRO A 87 -12.87 -6.13 -24.80
CA PRO A 87 -13.98 -6.07 -25.75
C PRO A 87 -15.33 -6.07 -25.03
N ALA A 88 -16.23 -5.15 -25.43
CA ALA A 88 -17.60 -5.12 -24.90
C ALA A 88 -18.47 -6.25 -25.48
N GLY A 89 -19.51 -6.62 -24.74
CA GLY A 89 -20.51 -7.61 -25.17
C GLY A 89 -20.16 -9.07 -24.81
N LEU A 90 -19.09 -9.29 -24.03
CA LEU A 90 -18.65 -10.62 -23.60
C LEU A 90 -19.08 -10.91 -22.16
N VAL A 91 -19.52 -12.13 -21.88
CA VAL A 91 -19.82 -12.60 -20.53
C VAL A 91 -18.55 -12.63 -19.70
N VAL A 92 -18.56 -11.97 -18.54
CA VAL A 92 -17.43 -11.90 -17.59
C VAL A 92 -17.74 -12.58 -16.26
N VAL A 93 -19.02 -12.71 -15.90
CA VAL A 93 -19.47 -13.46 -14.73
C VAL A 93 -20.73 -14.22 -15.11
N GLN A 94 -20.81 -15.47 -14.66
CA GLN A 94 -22.00 -16.30 -14.77
C GLN A 94 -22.41 -16.83 -13.40
N THR A 95 -23.72 -16.93 -13.19
CA THR A 95 -24.34 -17.60 -12.04
C THR A 95 -25.49 -18.47 -12.53
N PRO A 96 -25.54 -19.78 -12.24
CA PRO A 96 -24.56 -20.57 -11.48
C PRO A 96 -23.15 -20.59 -12.08
N ALA A 97 -22.14 -20.77 -11.22
CA ALA A 97 -20.73 -20.81 -11.63
C ALA A 97 -20.44 -22.03 -12.51
N ALA A 98 -19.47 -21.92 -13.41
CA ALA A 98 -19.03 -23.04 -14.25
C ALA A 98 -18.63 -24.25 -13.38
N GLY A 99 -18.97 -25.45 -13.84
CA GLY A 99 -18.73 -26.71 -13.13
C GLY A 99 -19.72 -27.01 -11.99
N SER A 100 -20.63 -26.08 -11.65
CA SER A 100 -21.67 -26.36 -10.65
C SER A 100 -22.68 -27.40 -11.16
N SER A 101 -23.18 -28.23 -10.24
CA SER A 101 -24.23 -29.19 -10.54
C SER A 101 -25.59 -28.49 -10.57
N VAL A 102 -26.36 -28.74 -11.63
CA VAL A 102 -27.71 -28.24 -11.83
C VAL A 102 -28.67 -29.43 -11.74
N PRO A 103 -29.29 -29.69 -10.57
CA PRO A 103 -30.09 -30.90 -10.35
C PRO A 103 -31.40 -30.94 -11.14
N SER A 104 -31.92 -29.76 -11.51
CA SER A 104 -33.12 -29.61 -12.34
C SER A 104 -32.75 -28.74 -13.53
N PRO A 105 -32.45 -29.32 -14.70
CA PRO A 105 -31.99 -28.57 -15.87
C PRO A 105 -33.09 -27.76 -16.54
N GLU A 106 -34.35 -27.91 -16.15
CA GLU A 106 -35.48 -27.16 -16.70
C GLU A 106 -35.67 -25.80 -16.02
N GLY A 107 -35.80 -24.74 -16.83
CA GLY A 107 -36.19 -23.40 -16.35
C GLY A 107 -35.15 -22.70 -15.46
N VAL A 108 -33.89 -23.12 -15.53
CA VAL A 108 -32.81 -22.63 -14.67
C VAL A 108 -32.61 -21.13 -14.88
N ALA A 109 -32.65 -20.36 -13.79
CA ALA A 109 -32.30 -18.95 -13.83
C ALA A 109 -30.79 -18.80 -13.98
N VAL A 110 -30.35 -18.11 -15.03
CA VAL A 110 -28.93 -17.83 -15.31
C VAL A 110 -28.75 -16.32 -15.33
N ALA A 111 -27.94 -15.81 -14.42
CA ALA A 111 -27.57 -14.39 -14.37
C ALA A 111 -26.18 -14.19 -14.95
N LEU A 112 -26.07 -13.30 -15.93
CA LEU A 112 -24.83 -12.97 -16.62
C LEU A 112 -24.45 -11.52 -16.36
N LYS A 113 -23.18 -11.27 -16.07
CA LYS A 113 -22.60 -9.93 -16.20
C LYS A 113 -21.82 -9.87 -17.50
N VAL A 114 -22.09 -8.85 -18.29
CA VAL A 114 -21.54 -8.65 -19.62
C VAL A 114 -20.64 -7.42 -19.59
N SER A 115 -19.46 -7.54 -20.17
CA SER A 115 -18.51 -6.44 -20.33
C SER A 115 -19.13 -5.29 -21.11
N GLY A 116 -18.99 -4.09 -20.59
CA GLY A 116 -19.43 -2.85 -21.19
C GLY A 116 -18.40 -1.73 -20.99
N PRO A 117 -18.62 -0.58 -21.63
CA PRO A 117 -17.71 0.55 -21.52
C PRO A 117 -17.60 1.03 -20.07
N GLY A 118 -16.40 1.41 -19.68
CA GLY A 118 -16.10 2.00 -18.38
C GLY A 118 -15.19 3.21 -18.53
N ALA A 119 -14.95 3.88 -17.41
CA ALA A 119 -13.96 4.95 -17.31
C ALA A 119 -12.96 4.63 -16.20
N ILE A 120 -11.77 5.20 -16.29
CA ILE A 120 -10.76 5.15 -15.23
C ILE A 120 -11.31 5.88 -14.00
N PRO A 121 -11.42 5.22 -12.83
CA PRO A 121 -11.86 5.88 -11.60
C PRO A 121 -10.82 6.91 -11.14
N ASP A 122 -11.26 7.90 -10.36
CA ASP A 122 -10.31 8.78 -9.68
C ASP A 122 -9.65 8.05 -8.50
N LEU A 123 -8.35 7.80 -8.65
CA LEU A 123 -7.53 7.11 -7.67
C LEU A 123 -6.58 8.05 -6.93
N SER A 124 -6.61 9.35 -7.24
CA SER A 124 -5.69 10.35 -6.68
C SER A 124 -5.80 10.40 -5.15
N GLY A 125 -4.66 10.33 -4.46
CA GLY A 125 -4.57 10.32 -3.00
C GLY A 125 -4.97 9.00 -2.33
N LYS A 126 -5.42 7.98 -3.08
CA LYS A 126 -5.66 6.64 -2.52
C LYS A 126 -4.33 5.91 -2.30
N THR A 127 -4.35 4.92 -1.41
CA THR A 127 -3.22 3.99 -1.28
C THR A 127 -3.09 3.12 -2.52
N LEU A 128 -1.88 2.64 -2.78
CA LEU A 128 -1.61 1.71 -3.87
C LEU A 128 -2.51 0.46 -3.82
N ASP A 129 -2.77 -0.10 -2.64
CA ASP A 129 -3.64 -1.28 -2.51
C ASP A 129 -5.10 -0.96 -2.85
N ALA A 130 -5.63 0.17 -2.37
CA ALA A 130 -6.97 0.59 -2.74
C ALA A 130 -7.11 0.87 -4.25
N ALA A 131 -6.04 1.36 -4.89
CA ALA A 131 -6.00 1.55 -6.34
C ALA A 131 -5.98 0.20 -7.09
N ARG A 132 -5.22 -0.79 -6.62
CA ARG A 132 -5.22 -2.16 -7.16
C ARG A 132 -6.59 -2.81 -7.04
N ASP A 133 -7.24 -2.69 -5.88
CA ASP A 133 -8.56 -3.25 -5.65
C ASP A 133 -9.61 -2.61 -6.59
N ALA A 134 -9.58 -1.28 -6.71
CA ALA A 134 -10.50 -0.57 -7.60
C ALA A 134 -10.31 -0.99 -9.08
N LEU A 135 -9.07 -1.09 -9.56
CA LEU A 135 -8.77 -1.46 -10.94
C LEU A 135 -9.02 -2.95 -11.22
N SER A 136 -8.72 -3.84 -10.26
CA SER A 136 -8.97 -5.28 -10.41
C SER A 136 -10.46 -5.60 -10.54
N SER A 137 -11.32 -4.84 -9.85
CA SER A 137 -12.78 -4.96 -10.01
C SER A 137 -13.27 -4.64 -11.43
N LEU A 138 -12.47 -3.89 -12.20
CA LEU A 138 -12.72 -3.52 -13.59
C LEU A 138 -11.99 -4.44 -14.58
N GLY A 139 -11.36 -5.52 -14.11
CA GLY A 139 -10.58 -6.43 -14.94
C GLY A 139 -9.20 -5.89 -15.36
N VAL A 140 -8.68 -4.87 -14.66
CA VAL A 140 -7.39 -4.23 -14.96
C VAL A 140 -6.34 -4.62 -13.93
N VAL A 141 -5.18 -5.05 -14.42
CA VAL A 141 -3.97 -5.20 -13.61
C VAL A 141 -3.07 -3.99 -13.88
N PRO A 142 -2.88 -3.08 -12.89
CA PRO A 142 -2.10 -1.88 -13.13
C PRO A 142 -0.60 -2.14 -13.23
N THR A 143 0.07 -1.36 -14.07
CA THR A 143 1.53 -1.21 -14.03
C THR A 143 1.87 -0.11 -13.03
N ILE A 144 2.85 -0.33 -12.15
CA ILE A 144 3.22 0.64 -11.11
C ILE A 144 4.47 1.40 -11.55
N ASP A 145 4.37 2.72 -11.51
CA ASP A 145 5.46 3.66 -11.76
C ASP A 145 5.74 4.44 -10.48
N GLU A 146 6.93 4.31 -9.92
CA GLU A 146 7.31 4.99 -8.69
C GLU A 146 7.96 6.33 -9.00
N VAL A 147 7.38 7.41 -8.47
CA VAL A 147 7.81 8.77 -8.74
C VAL A 147 8.21 9.43 -7.43
N VAL A 148 9.45 9.89 -7.35
CA VAL A 148 9.95 10.63 -6.19
C VAL A 148 9.13 11.92 -6.04
N LYS A 149 8.33 11.99 -4.97
CA LYS A 149 7.46 13.11 -4.63
C LYS A 149 7.56 13.38 -3.13
N PRO A 150 8.62 14.08 -2.68
CA PRO A 150 8.89 14.31 -1.27
C PRO A 150 7.80 15.14 -0.57
N ASP A 151 7.03 15.91 -1.34
CA ASP A 151 5.90 16.74 -0.91
C ASP A 151 4.58 15.96 -0.73
N GLN A 152 4.58 14.67 -1.06
CA GLN A 152 3.42 13.79 -0.95
C GLN A 152 3.71 12.67 0.05
N ALA A 153 2.64 12.14 0.65
CA ALA A 153 2.75 10.97 1.49
C ALA A 153 3.25 9.76 0.66
N PRO A 154 4.29 9.03 1.09
CA PRO A 154 4.75 7.86 0.35
C PRO A 154 3.67 6.79 0.20
N GLY A 155 3.63 6.13 -0.95
CA GLY A 155 2.69 5.03 -1.24
C GLY A 155 1.29 5.47 -1.68
N VAL A 156 1.05 6.77 -1.85
CA VAL A 156 -0.21 7.28 -2.40
C VAL A 156 -0.13 7.44 -3.92
N VAL A 157 -1.24 7.20 -4.59
CA VAL A 157 -1.37 7.42 -6.04
C VAL A 157 -1.43 8.90 -6.33
N ILE A 158 -0.58 9.36 -7.24
CA ILE A 158 -0.52 10.77 -7.66
C ILE A 158 -1.11 10.99 -9.05
N ALA A 159 -1.09 9.96 -9.91
CA ALA A 159 -1.61 10.04 -11.27
C ALA A 159 -1.89 8.66 -11.85
N THR A 160 -2.67 8.64 -12.92
CA THR A 160 -2.91 7.45 -13.75
C THR A 160 -2.77 7.80 -15.22
N VAL A 161 -2.35 6.81 -16.02
CA VAL A 161 -2.30 6.88 -17.48
C VAL A 161 -2.98 5.63 -18.05
N PRO A 162 -4.13 5.76 -18.75
CA PRO A 162 -4.89 6.99 -19.00
C PRO A 162 -5.40 7.67 -17.73
N ALA A 163 -5.66 8.99 -17.81
CA ALA A 163 -6.11 9.79 -16.66
C ALA A 163 -7.54 9.43 -16.21
N ALA A 164 -7.88 9.80 -14.98
CA ALA A 164 -9.23 9.63 -14.44
C ALA A 164 -10.31 10.21 -15.37
N GLY A 165 -11.41 9.49 -15.54
CA GLY A 165 -12.50 9.83 -16.44
C GLY A 165 -12.28 9.47 -17.92
N GLN A 166 -11.05 9.10 -18.33
CA GLN A 166 -10.82 8.57 -19.67
C GLN A 166 -11.40 7.16 -19.84
N PRO A 167 -11.65 6.72 -21.08
CA PRO A 167 -12.10 5.36 -21.35
C PRO A 167 -11.20 4.31 -20.68
N LEU A 168 -11.83 3.32 -20.07
CA LEU A 168 -11.15 2.22 -19.39
C LEU A 168 -10.30 1.43 -20.41
N ALA A 169 -8.99 1.47 -20.23
CA ALA A 169 -8.04 0.77 -21.07
C ALA A 169 -7.64 -0.58 -20.45
N PRO A 170 -7.26 -1.60 -21.26
CA PRO A 170 -6.73 -2.87 -20.77
C PRO A 170 -5.45 -2.72 -19.93
N GLN A 171 -4.69 -1.65 -20.17
CA GLN A 171 -3.48 -1.32 -19.41
C GLN A 171 -3.64 0.07 -18.82
N VAL A 172 -3.39 0.16 -17.51
CA VAL A 172 -3.39 1.42 -16.76
C VAL A 172 -2.08 1.49 -15.99
N THR A 173 -1.32 2.55 -16.22
CA THR A 173 -0.15 2.87 -15.39
C THR A 173 -0.60 3.72 -14.21
N VAL A 174 -0.19 3.35 -13.01
CA VAL A 174 -0.47 4.06 -11.76
C VAL A 174 0.85 4.63 -11.27
N SER A 175 0.96 5.95 -11.24
CA SER A 175 2.11 6.63 -10.67
C SER A 175 1.90 6.79 -9.16
N VAL A 176 2.87 6.35 -8.37
CA VAL A 176 2.84 6.30 -6.91
C VAL A 176 3.95 7.18 -6.36
N ALA A 177 3.62 8.02 -5.37
CA ALA A 177 4.61 8.84 -4.68
C ALA A 177 5.58 7.96 -3.88
N THR A 178 6.87 8.19 -4.05
CA THR A 178 7.91 7.67 -3.16
C THR A 178 8.56 8.80 -2.37
N ALA A 179 9.09 8.45 -1.21
CA ALA A 179 9.86 9.38 -0.39
C ALA A 179 11.11 9.83 -1.16
N GLY A 180 11.50 11.10 -0.95
CA GLY A 180 12.82 11.57 -1.34
C GLY A 180 13.90 11.14 -0.35
N ASP A 181 15.14 11.44 -0.71
CA ASP A 181 16.24 11.42 0.24
C ASP A 181 16.25 12.71 1.04
N GLY A 182 16.93 12.70 2.20
CA GLY A 182 17.03 13.90 3.02
C GLY A 182 18.39 14.03 3.69
N ILE A 183 18.84 15.28 3.81
CA ILE A 183 20.07 15.66 4.51
C ILE A 183 19.73 16.56 5.70
N TYR A 184 20.46 16.37 6.80
CA TYR A 184 20.31 17.23 7.97
C TYR A 184 20.94 18.59 7.72
N LEU A 185 20.34 19.68 8.22
CA LEU A 185 20.96 21.00 8.17
C LEU A 185 22.26 21.09 8.99
N SER A 186 22.54 20.13 9.88
CA SER A 186 23.87 19.98 10.48
C SER A 186 24.95 19.68 9.44
N ASP A 187 24.55 19.02 8.36
CA ASP A 187 25.44 18.52 7.30
C ASP A 187 25.29 19.34 6.03
N VAL A 188 24.45 20.39 6.03
CA VAL A 188 24.42 21.39 4.96
C VAL A 188 25.34 22.55 5.32
N ARG A 189 25.98 23.11 4.30
CA ARG A 189 26.81 24.31 4.41
C ARG A 189 25.95 25.51 4.81
N ASP A 190 26.24 26.08 5.97
CA ASP A 190 25.66 27.33 6.40
C ASP A 190 26.38 28.53 5.78
N VAL A 191 25.58 29.56 5.50
CA VAL A 191 25.99 30.84 4.92
C VAL A 191 26.38 31.79 6.04
N SER A 192 25.53 31.82 7.06
CA SER A 192 25.73 32.60 8.27
C SER A 192 24.97 31.95 9.43
N ARG A 193 25.48 32.14 10.64
CA ARG A 193 24.80 31.77 11.89
C ARG A 193 25.05 32.85 12.94
N SER A 194 24.01 33.20 13.69
CA SER A 194 24.09 34.08 14.85
C SER A 194 23.33 33.44 16.01
N GLY A 195 24.02 33.09 17.10
CA GLY A 195 23.38 32.45 18.27
C GLY A 195 22.86 31.04 18.03
N CYS A 196 23.14 30.42 16.88
CA CYS A 196 22.80 29.03 16.56
C CYS A 196 24.05 28.15 16.44
N GLY A 197 24.03 26.97 17.05
CA GLY A 197 25.12 25.98 17.03
C GLY A 197 24.61 24.59 16.66
N LYS A 198 25.44 23.81 15.95
CA LYS A 198 25.16 22.40 15.63
C LYS A 198 25.46 21.56 16.88
N SER A 199 24.58 20.62 17.22
CA SER A 199 24.74 19.69 18.34
C SER A 199 24.39 18.27 17.89
N SER A 200 25.24 17.32 18.25
CA SER A 200 25.03 15.89 17.96
C SER A 200 24.17 15.18 19.01
N SER A 201 23.81 15.88 20.09
CA SER A 201 22.94 15.35 21.14
C SER A 201 22.34 16.49 21.95
N GLU A 202 21.04 16.70 21.75
CA GLU A 202 20.24 17.60 22.57
C GLU A 202 18.97 16.87 23.01
N VAL A 203 18.37 17.29 24.12
CA VAL A 203 17.14 16.68 24.63
C VAL A 203 16.07 17.76 24.74
N ALA A 204 14.90 17.48 24.17
CA ALA A 204 13.72 18.32 24.29
C ALA A 204 12.50 17.43 24.53
N ASN A 205 11.71 17.74 25.55
CA ASN A 205 10.56 16.95 25.96
C ASN A 205 10.89 15.46 26.19
N GLY A 206 12.05 15.18 26.79
CA GLY A 206 12.54 13.82 27.04
C GLY A 206 12.98 13.03 25.79
N GLN A 207 12.89 13.60 24.60
CA GLN A 207 13.37 12.96 23.36
C GLN A 207 14.78 13.42 23.01
N THR A 208 15.67 12.47 22.73
CA THR A 208 17.05 12.76 22.28
C THR A 208 17.07 13.02 20.78
N MET A 209 17.57 14.20 20.41
CA MET A 209 17.77 14.65 19.03
C MET A 209 19.25 14.51 18.68
N ARG A 210 19.55 13.72 17.65
CA ARG A 210 20.91 13.31 17.27
C ARG A 210 21.54 14.25 16.24
N SER A 211 20.72 14.98 15.51
CA SER A 211 21.16 16.12 14.70
C SER A 211 20.29 17.31 15.02
N ALA A 212 20.80 18.18 15.90
CA ALA A 212 20.09 19.36 16.38
C ALA A 212 20.81 20.64 16.00
N LEU A 213 20.05 21.66 15.68
CA LEU A 213 20.49 23.04 15.62
C LEU A 213 19.93 23.76 16.86
N VAL A 214 20.80 24.09 17.81
CA VAL A 214 20.42 24.76 19.05
C VAL A 214 20.61 26.26 18.87
N CYS A 215 19.52 27.01 18.92
CA CYS A 215 19.48 28.45 18.74
C CYS A 215 19.12 29.14 20.05
N THR A 216 20.04 29.92 20.61
CA THR A 216 19.83 30.66 21.86
C THR A 216 19.40 32.09 21.57
N ALA A 217 18.14 32.40 21.84
CA ALA A 217 17.56 33.73 21.64
C ALA A 217 17.16 34.39 22.97
N SER A 218 17.00 35.70 22.98
CA SER A 218 16.44 36.47 24.09
C SER A 218 15.55 37.61 23.56
N ALA A 219 14.86 38.31 24.45
CA ALA A 219 14.02 39.46 24.13
C ALA A 219 14.76 40.61 23.43
N ARG A 220 16.10 40.64 23.51
CA ARG A 220 16.94 41.67 22.85
C ARG A 220 17.69 41.16 21.63
N THR A 221 17.85 39.85 21.50
CA THR A 221 18.74 39.25 20.50
C THR A 221 18.07 38.01 19.90
N ALA A 222 17.71 38.10 18.62
CA ALA A 222 17.26 36.96 17.84
C ALA A 222 18.45 36.04 17.49
N ALA A 223 18.20 34.74 17.43
CA ALA A 223 19.14 33.79 16.85
C ALA A 223 18.74 33.48 15.41
N SER A 224 19.71 33.23 14.54
CA SER A 224 19.43 32.89 13.14
C SER A 224 20.45 31.93 12.55
N ALA A 225 20.02 31.16 11.56
CA ALA A 225 20.87 30.32 10.74
C ALA A 225 20.40 30.38 9.29
N GLU A 226 21.32 30.60 8.36
CA GLU A 226 21.03 30.71 6.93
C GLU A 226 21.79 29.64 6.14
N TYR A 227 21.11 29.03 5.16
CA TYR A 227 21.58 27.92 4.35
C TYR A 227 21.35 28.20 2.86
N THR A 228 22.23 27.65 2.02
CA THR A 228 22.01 27.65 0.56
C THR A 228 21.41 26.31 0.17
N LEU A 229 20.14 26.30 -0.23
CA LEU A 229 19.46 25.10 -0.67
C LEU A 229 19.64 24.83 -2.17
N GLY A 230 20.10 25.82 -2.95
CA GLY A 230 20.40 25.61 -4.38
C GLY A 230 19.20 25.16 -5.23
N ARG A 231 17.97 25.24 -4.71
CA ARG A 231 16.74 24.68 -5.30
C ARG A 231 16.69 23.15 -5.37
N HIS A 232 17.56 22.48 -4.63
CA HIS A 232 17.66 21.02 -4.58
C HIS A 232 16.74 20.39 -3.52
N ALA A 233 16.26 21.19 -2.56
CA ALA A 233 15.28 20.74 -1.57
C ALA A 233 13.85 21.03 -2.04
N VAL A 234 12.93 20.14 -1.69
CA VAL A 234 11.50 20.24 -1.98
C VAL A 234 10.68 20.35 -0.69
N VAL A 235 11.17 19.79 0.40
CA VAL A 235 10.50 19.80 1.72
C VAL A 235 11.52 20.14 2.82
N LEU A 236 11.07 20.89 3.82
CA LEU A 236 11.71 21.05 5.11
C LEU A 236 10.90 20.29 6.15
N ASP A 237 11.53 19.29 6.76
CA ASP A 237 11.02 18.55 7.91
C ASP A 237 11.82 18.89 9.16
N ALA A 238 11.14 19.15 10.27
CA ALA A 238 11.80 19.40 11.54
C ALA A 238 10.91 19.06 12.74
N GLN A 239 11.53 18.81 13.88
CA GLN A 239 10.87 18.80 15.18
C GLN A 239 11.42 19.92 16.05
N LEU A 240 10.56 20.88 16.38
CA LEU A 240 10.95 22.05 17.15
C LEU A 240 10.58 21.87 18.62
N GLY A 241 11.52 22.20 19.50
CA GLY A 241 11.36 22.06 20.95
C GLY A 241 12.15 23.13 21.71
N ILE A 242 12.01 23.13 23.02
CA ILE A 242 12.87 23.87 23.93
C ILE A 242 13.74 22.85 24.66
N SER A 243 15.03 23.15 24.82
CA SER A 243 15.95 22.22 25.47
C SER A 243 15.51 21.98 26.91
N ASP A 244 15.57 20.72 27.36
CA ASP A 244 15.31 20.35 28.75
C ASP A 244 16.38 20.92 29.71
N ARG A 245 17.48 21.46 29.16
CA ARG A 245 18.53 22.18 29.91
C ARG A 245 18.19 23.66 30.13
N ALA A 246 17.07 24.16 29.60
CA ALA A 246 16.64 25.54 29.80
C ALA A 246 16.30 25.80 31.28
N SER A 247 17.00 26.75 31.90
CA SER A 247 16.79 27.10 33.31
C SER A 247 15.52 27.93 33.56
N ALA A 248 15.06 28.67 32.56
CA ALA A 248 13.82 29.46 32.59
C ALA A 248 13.08 29.25 31.26
N PRO A 249 12.35 28.12 31.11
CA PRO A 249 11.68 27.82 29.86
C PRO A 249 10.48 28.76 29.65
N GLY A 250 10.41 29.38 28.49
CA GLY A 250 9.31 30.21 28.03
C GLY A 250 9.04 29.96 26.55
N PRO A 251 7.93 30.48 25.98
CA PRO A 251 7.65 30.26 24.57
C PRO A 251 8.70 30.93 23.67
N ALA A 252 8.93 30.33 22.51
CA ALA A 252 9.75 30.89 21.45
C ALA A 252 9.04 30.78 20.10
N THR A 253 9.33 31.71 19.20
CA THR A 253 8.81 31.70 17.84
C THR A 253 9.96 31.41 16.88
N VAL A 254 9.78 30.39 16.05
CA VAL A 254 10.67 30.04 14.95
C VAL A 254 10.00 30.49 13.66
N THR A 255 10.58 31.49 13.01
CA THR A 255 10.16 31.98 11.70
C THR A 255 11.03 31.33 10.63
N ILE A 256 10.41 30.69 9.66
CA ILE A 256 11.06 30.07 8.51
C ILE A 256 10.92 31.02 7.33
N LEU A 257 12.04 31.50 6.79
CA LEU A 257 12.10 32.35 5.62
C LEU A 257 12.69 31.59 4.44
N ALA A 258 11.99 31.62 3.30
CA ALA A 258 12.43 31.10 2.02
C ALA A 258 12.67 32.28 1.08
N ASP A 259 13.91 32.41 0.57
CA ASP A 259 14.33 33.52 -0.29
C ASP A 259 13.99 34.91 0.28
N GLY A 260 14.05 35.03 1.61
CA GLY A 260 13.73 36.26 2.36
C GLY A 260 12.23 36.47 2.63
N ALA A 261 11.34 35.70 2.02
CA ALA A 261 9.91 35.73 2.29
C ALA A 261 9.54 34.75 3.42
N LYS A 262 8.59 35.13 4.27
CA LYS A 262 8.10 34.25 5.35
C LYS A 262 7.35 33.06 4.76
N ALA A 263 7.93 31.86 4.86
CA ALA A 263 7.33 30.60 4.44
C ALA A 263 6.50 29.95 5.55
N GLY A 264 6.88 30.17 6.81
CA GLY A 264 6.17 29.61 7.96
C GLY A 264 6.57 30.29 9.27
N SER A 265 5.78 30.07 10.31
CA SER A 265 6.10 30.51 11.66
C SER A 265 5.44 29.60 12.66
N VAL A 266 6.23 29.14 13.62
CA VAL A 266 5.80 28.15 14.62
C VAL A 266 6.16 28.68 15.99
N THR A 267 5.19 28.67 16.89
CA THR A 267 5.43 28.97 18.30
C THR A 267 5.61 27.66 19.06
N VAL A 268 6.77 27.51 19.69
CA VAL A 268 7.15 26.35 20.47
C VAL A 268 6.91 26.66 21.95
N ALA A 269 6.14 25.80 22.61
CA ALA A 269 5.87 25.90 24.04
C ALA A 269 6.79 24.95 24.83
N PRO A 270 7.11 25.26 26.11
CA PRO A 270 7.83 24.34 26.98
C PRO A 270 7.13 22.98 27.10
N GLY A 271 7.90 21.89 27.09
CA GLY A 271 7.37 20.53 27.22
C GLY A 271 6.58 20.02 26.01
N ALA A 272 6.72 20.68 24.84
CA ALA A 272 6.11 20.23 23.60
C ALA A 272 7.16 20.07 22.50
N LEU A 273 6.90 19.14 21.59
CA LEU A 273 7.58 19.04 20.30
C LEU A 273 6.58 19.37 19.20
N THR A 274 6.92 20.35 18.39
CA THR A 274 6.06 20.82 17.30
C THR A 274 6.67 20.41 15.97
N PRO A 275 6.01 19.50 15.21
CA PRO A 275 6.49 19.13 13.89
C PRO A 275 6.33 20.29 12.90
N VAL A 276 7.25 20.36 11.96
CA VAL A 276 7.24 21.30 10.84
C VAL A 276 7.41 20.49 9.57
N HIS A 277 6.48 20.70 8.63
CA HIS A 277 6.53 20.14 7.29
C HIS A 277 6.15 21.27 6.33
N LEU A 278 7.13 21.80 5.60
CA LEU A 278 6.94 22.96 4.73
C LEU A 278 7.52 22.70 3.35
N SER A 279 6.82 23.15 2.31
CA SER A 279 7.36 23.11 0.95
C SER A 279 8.53 24.08 0.79
N MET A 280 9.64 23.56 0.31
CA MET A 280 10.86 24.28 -0.09
C MET A 280 11.09 24.24 -1.60
N ALA A 281 10.06 23.86 -2.38
CA ALA A 281 10.16 23.76 -3.83
C ALA A 281 10.66 25.08 -4.45
N GLY A 282 11.78 25.00 -5.17
CA GLY A 282 12.38 26.15 -5.86
C GLY A 282 13.12 27.15 -4.95
N VAL A 283 13.22 26.88 -3.65
CA VAL A 283 13.86 27.79 -2.69
C VAL A 283 15.38 27.77 -2.85
N LEU A 284 16.00 28.95 -2.98
CA LEU A 284 17.45 29.08 -3.08
C LEU A 284 18.11 29.24 -1.69
N ARG A 285 17.50 30.04 -0.82
CA ARG A 285 18.01 30.40 0.51
C ARG A 285 16.98 30.10 1.57
N LEU A 286 17.39 29.34 2.58
CA LEU A 286 16.59 29.09 3.78
C LEU A 286 17.21 29.86 4.93
N ARG A 287 16.40 30.66 5.64
CA ARG A 287 16.78 31.28 6.91
C ARG A 287 15.81 30.87 8.00
N LEU A 288 16.35 30.38 9.10
CA LEU A 288 15.62 30.10 10.33
C LEU A 288 15.92 31.25 11.29
N GLU A 289 14.88 31.87 11.82
CA GLU A 289 14.98 32.96 12.79
C GLU A 289 14.21 32.62 14.05
N VAL A 290 14.88 32.70 15.19
CA VAL A 290 14.32 32.36 16.50
C VAL A 290 14.24 33.61 17.36
N THR A 291 13.04 33.90 17.84
CA THR A 291 12.76 35.00 18.76
C THR A 291 12.04 34.50 20.00
N THR A 292 12.15 35.23 21.10
CA THR A 292 11.46 34.92 22.36
C THR A 292 11.25 36.20 23.15
N THR A 293 10.32 36.20 24.10
CA THR A 293 10.13 37.27 25.07
C THR A 293 10.95 37.06 26.35
N SER A 294 11.70 35.95 26.46
CA SER A 294 12.56 35.66 27.60
C SER A 294 13.69 36.69 27.75
N THR A 295 13.89 37.23 28.95
CA THR A 295 14.99 38.16 29.23
C THR A 295 16.34 37.46 29.40
N SER A 296 16.34 36.15 29.66
CA SER A 296 17.51 35.27 29.66
C SER A 296 17.63 34.51 28.33
N GLY A 297 18.85 34.07 27.99
CA GLY A 297 19.09 33.27 26.80
C GLY A 297 18.35 31.94 26.87
N LEU A 298 17.38 31.75 25.97
CA LEU A 298 16.55 30.55 25.88
C LEU A 298 17.07 29.64 24.76
N PRO A 299 17.59 28.44 25.08
CA PRO A 299 18.02 27.48 24.07
C PRO A 299 16.80 26.79 23.43
N VAL A 300 16.49 27.21 22.20
CA VAL A 300 15.48 26.57 21.35
C VAL A 300 16.17 25.49 20.52
N VAL A 301 15.60 24.30 20.55
CA VAL A 301 16.12 23.13 19.83
C VAL A 301 15.34 22.98 18.55
N LEU A 302 16.02 23.17 17.43
CA LEU A 302 15.52 22.78 16.13
C LEU A 302 16.11 21.38 15.88
N GLY A 303 15.35 20.36 16.24
CA GLY A 303 15.80 18.98 16.20
C GLY A 303 15.44 18.28 14.91
N GLU A 304 16.31 17.37 14.50
CA GLU A 304 16.13 16.53 13.32
C GLU A 304 15.75 17.34 12.07
N VAL A 305 16.33 18.54 11.94
CA VAL A 305 16.00 19.46 10.85
C VAL A 305 16.61 18.91 9.57
N ARG A 306 15.75 18.44 8.67
CA ARG A 306 16.12 17.84 7.39
C ARG A 306 15.48 18.59 6.24
N VAL A 307 16.24 18.69 5.17
CA VAL A 307 15.67 19.04 3.87
C VAL A 307 15.63 17.81 2.99
N VAL A 308 14.50 17.61 2.32
CA VAL A 308 14.18 16.40 1.55
C VAL A 308 13.96 16.78 0.09
N GLY A 309 14.42 15.95 -0.84
CA GLY A 309 14.43 16.22 -2.27
C GLY A 309 14.66 14.96 -3.09
N ALA A 310 14.87 15.11 -4.40
CA ALA A 310 15.30 13.98 -5.23
C ALA A 310 16.71 13.51 -4.79
N PRO A 311 17.03 12.21 -4.88
CA PRO A 311 18.34 11.68 -4.49
C PRO A 311 19.53 12.44 -5.07
N ASP A 312 19.51 12.70 -6.38
CA ASP A 312 20.59 13.42 -7.07
C ASP A 312 20.70 14.88 -6.59
N ASP A 313 19.57 15.54 -6.34
CA ASP A 313 19.53 16.90 -5.81
C ASP A 313 20.09 16.99 -4.39
N ILE A 314 19.72 16.05 -3.52
CA ILE A 314 20.24 16.00 -2.15
C ILE A 314 21.74 15.67 -2.13
N ALA A 315 22.21 14.82 -3.05
CA ALA A 315 23.63 14.56 -3.22
C ALA A 315 24.40 15.83 -3.62
N LEU A 316 23.83 16.68 -4.49
CA LEU A 316 24.41 17.98 -4.83
C LEU A 316 24.48 18.93 -3.63
N LEU A 317 23.48 18.92 -2.75
CA LEU A 317 23.51 19.68 -1.50
C LEU A 317 24.60 19.20 -0.55
N ALA A 318 24.75 17.89 -0.40
CA ALA A 318 25.78 17.29 0.44
C ALA A 318 27.20 17.65 -0.04
N ALA A 319 27.39 17.69 -1.37
CA ALA A 319 28.67 17.99 -2.00
C ALA A 319 29.16 19.43 -1.78
N GLN A 320 28.30 20.37 -1.36
CA GLN A 320 28.70 21.75 -1.08
C GLN A 320 29.64 21.89 0.14
N ASN A 321 29.88 20.82 0.88
CA ASN A 321 30.76 20.78 2.05
C ASN A 321 32.21 20.36 1.73
N GLY A 322 32.51 20.03 0.47
CA GLY A 322 33.84 19.64 -0.01
C GLY A 322 34.68 20.80 -0.53
#